data_AF-A0AAP3H4H7-F1
#
_entry.id   AF-A0AAP3H4H7-F1
#
_cell.length_a   1.000
_cell.length_b   1.000
_cell.length_c   1.000
_cell.angle_alpha   90.00
_cell.angle_beta   90.00
_cell.angle_gamma   90.00
#
_symmetry.space_group_name_H-M   'P 1'
#
loop_
_entity.id
_entity.type
_entity.pdbx_description
1 polymer ?
#
loop_
_entity_poly.entity_id
_entity_poly.type
_entity_poly.pdbx_seq_one_letter_code
_entity_poly.pdbx_strand_id
1 'polypeptide(L)' 'MTRRVSWKLVAGLYPFATGAAAINVFFASLIGSWLGWDVLTPQMSVVIGGVLGLPAAWIFARHIRRLIIQAENT' A
#
# COMPACT_ATOMS: atom_id res chain seq x y z
N MET A 1 11.35 24.73 -1.53
CA MET A 1 11.63 23.49 -0.76
C MET A 1 11.27 22.28 -1.62
N THR A 2 12.22 21.39 -1.91
CA THR A 2 12.07 20.31 -2.90
C THR A 2 10.95 19.34 -2.54
N ARG A 3 9.95 19.24 -3.42
CA ARG A 3 8.73 18.42 -3.34
C ARG A 3 8.99 16.92 -3.53
N ARG A 4 10.19 16.42 -3.17
CA ARG A 4 10.57 15.01 -3.40
C ARG A 4 10.10 14.15 -2.25
N VAL A 5 9.52 13.01 -2.59
CA VAL A 5 9.15 11.96 -1.64
C VAL A 5 10.44 11.37 -1.07
N SER A 6 10.54 11.27 0.25
CA SER A 6 11.71 10.67 0.90
C SER A 6 11.64 9.15 0.77
N TRP A 7 12.67 8.52 0.21
CA TRP A 7 12.78 7.07 0.12
C TRP A 7 12.77 6.40 1.51
N LYS A 8 13.25 7.09 2.56
CA LYS A 8 13.15 6.59 3.94
C LYS A 8 11.70 6.49 4.42
N LEU A 9 10.87 7.46 4.04
CA LEU A 9 9.45 7.46 4.38
C LEU A 9 8.70 6.36 3.64
N VAL A 10 8.99 6.17 2.34
CA VAL A 10 8.42 5.06 1.55
C VAL A 10 8.82 3.72 2.14
N ALA A 11 10.11 3.52 2.46
CA ALA A 11 10.60 2.28 3.05
C ALA A 11 9.96 1.97 4.41
N GLY A 12 9.75 3.00 5.25
CA GLY A 12 9.05 2.84 6.54
C GLY A 12 7.57 2.50 6.38
N LEU A 13 6.91 3.02 5.35
CA LEU A 13 5.49 2.75 5.06
C LEU A 13 5.27 1.43 4.32
N TYR A 14 6.27 0.95 3.58
CA TYR A 14 6.17 -0.23 2.73
C TYR A 14 5.67 -1.50 3.45
N PRO A 15 6.16 -1.91 4.64
CA PRO A 15 5.65 -3.11 5.30
C PRO A 15 4.17 -2.99 5.67
N PHE A 16 3.73 -1.80 6.09
CA PHE A 16 2.32 -1.55 6.42
C PHE A 16 1.44 -1.55 5.17
N ALA A 17 1.89 -0.88 4.11
CA ALA A 17 1.17 -0.84 2.84
C ALA A 17 1.05 -2.24 2.22
N THR A 18 2.13 -3.02 2.27
CA THR A 18 2.16 -4.42 1.80
C THR A 18 1.22 -5.30 2.61
N GLY A 19 1.27 -5.22 3.95
CA GLY A 19 0.39 -6.00 4.81
C GLY A 19 -1.09 -5.68 4.58
N ALA A 20 -1.43 -4.40 4.52
CA ALA A 20 -2.79 -3.95 4.21
C ALA A 20 -3.24 -4.42 2.82
N ALA A 21 -2.39 -4.30 1.80
CA ALA A 21 -2.71 -4.76 0.45
C ALA A 21 -2.89 -6.28 0.38
N ALA A 22 -2.00 -7.07 1.00
CA ALA A 22 -2.07 -8.53 0.99
C ALA A 22 -3.37 -9.05 1.60
N ILE A 23 -3.76 -8.50 2.77
CA ILE A 23 -5.02 -8.87 3.44
C ILE A 23 -6.22 -8.51 2.57
N ASN A 24 -6.24 -7.30 2.01
CA ASN A 24 -7.34 -6.86 1.16
C ASN A 24 -7.44 -7.64 -0.15
N VAL A 25 -6.31 -8.05 -0.75
CA VAL A 25 -6.30 -8.91 -1.95
C VAL A 25 -6.85 -10.29 -1.62
N PHE A 26 -6.48 -10.86 -0.47
CA PHE A 26 -7.06 -12.13 -0.03
C PHE A 26 -8.57 -12.01 0.17
N PHE A 27 -9.04 -10.98 0.87
CA PHE A 27 -10.47 -10.73 1.06
C PHE A 27 -11.21 -10.45 -0.25
N ALA A 28 -10.60 -9.72 -1.19
CA ALA A 28 -11.15 -9.52 -2.53
C ALA A 28 -11.33 -10.85 -3.27
N SER A 29 -10.42 -11.82 -3.09
CA SER A 29 -10.58 -13.16 -3.65
C SER A 29 -11.72 -13.95 -3.01
N LEU A 30 -11.97 -13.77 -1.71
CA LEU A 30 -13.12 -14.39 -1.05
C LEU A 30 -14.44 -13.84 -1.60
N ILE A 31 -14.53 -12.54 -1.82
CA ILE A 31 -15.69 -11.91 -2.46
C ILE A 31 -15.81 -12.37 -3.92
N GLY A 32 -14.70 -12.42 -4.64
CA GLY A 32 -14.64 -12.90 -6.03
C GLY A 32 -15.10 -14.34 -6.18
N SER A 33 -14.94 -15.17 -5.16
CA SER A 33 -15.45 -16.55 -5.18
C SER A 33 -16.97 -16.64 -5.31
N TRP A 34 -17.71 -15.59 -4.91
CA TRP A 34 -19.16 -15.52 -5.12
C TRP A 34 -19.52 -15.33 -6.60
N LEU A 35 -18.58 -14.88 -7.42
CA LEU A 35 -18.71 -14.78 -8.88
C LEU A 35 -18.22 -16.05 -9.60
N GLY A 36 -17.81 -17.09 -8.86
CA GLY A 36 -17.28 -18.34 -9.40
C GLY A 36 -15.78 -18.34 -9.70
N TRP A 37 -15.03 -17.33 -9.22
CA TRP A 37 -13.57 -17.33 -9.32
C TRP A 37 -12.90 -18.15 -8.21
N ASP A 38 -11.68 -18.61 -8.49
CA ASP A 38 -10.88 -19.32 -7.49
C ASP A 38 -10.40 -18.38 -6.38
N VAL A 39 -10.37 -18.91 -5.15
CA VAL A 39 -9.82 -18.20 -4.00
C VAL A 39 -8.29 -18.20 -4.08
N LEU A 40 -7.68 -17.03 -3.89
CA LEU A 40 -6.23 -16.91 -3.91
C LEU A 40 -5.61 -17.61 -2.70
N THR A 41 -4.46 -18.26 -2.91
CA THR A 41 -3.68 -18.79 -1.79
C THR A 41 -3.06 -17.64 -0.98
N PRO A 42 -2.84 -17.81 0.33
CA PRO A 42 -2.21 -16.78 1.18
C PRO A 42 -0.87 -16.29 0.62
N GLN A 43 -0.08 -17.19 0.04
CA GLN A 43 1.21 -16.89 -0.58
C GLN A 43 1.04 -15.96 -1.79
N MET A 44 0.07 -16.24 -2.66
CA MET A 44 -0.23 -15.37 -3.81
C MET A 44 -0.71 -13.99 -3.37
N SER A 45 -1.57 -13.93 -2.34
CA SER A 45 -2.03 -12.65 -1.78
C SER A 45 -0.88 -11.83 -1.21
N VAL A 46 0.12 -12.46 -0.58
CA VAL A 46 1.33 -11.75 -0.10
C VAL A 46 2.17 -11.23 -1.26
N VAL A 47 2.38 -12.01 -2.32
CA VAL A 47 3.14 -11.56 -3.50
C VAL A 47 2.46 -10.36 -4.18
N ILE A 48 1.16 -10.49 -4.46
CA ILE A 48 0.38 -9.42 -5.08
C ILE A 48 0.32 -8.20 -4.14
N GLY A 49 0.11 -8.43 -2.85
CA GLY A 49 0.14 -7.40 -1.82
C GLY A 49 1.48 -6.67 -1.74
N GLY A 50 2.60 -7.36 -1.91
CA GLY A 50 3.94 -6.75 -1.99
C GLY A 50 4.10 -5.84 -3.19
N VAL A 51 3.69 -6.32 -4.37
CA VAL A 51 3.74 -5.53 -5.61
C VAL A 51 2.84 -4.30 -5.50
N LEU A 52 1.63 -4.43 -4.96
CA LEU A 52 0.69 -3.32 -4.75
C LEU A 52 1.08 -2.41 -3.58
N GLY A 53 1.81 -2.93 -2.60
CA GLY A 53 2.30 -2.21 -1.44
C GLY A 53 3.30 -1.11 -1.81
N LEU A 54 4.10 -1.30 -2.87
CA LEU A 54 5.06 -0.30 -3.36
C LEU A 54 4.38 0.99 -3.85
N PRO A 55 3.46 0.96 -4.84
CA PRO A 55 2.77 2.16 -5.30
C PRO A 55 1.90 2.76 -4.19
N ALA A 56 1.27 1.94 -3.35
CA ALA A 56 0.52 2.42 -2.19
C ALA A 56 1.41 3.21 -1.22
N ALA A 57 2.55 2.64 -0.80
CA ALA A 57 3.51 3.30 0.09
C ALA A 57 4.03 4.62 -0.49
N TRP A 58 4.27 4.68 -1.81
CA TRP A 58 4.71 5.91 -2.47
C TRP A 58 3.63 7.00 -2.48
N ILE A 59 2.38 6.63 -2.80
CA ILE A 59 1.23 7.56 -2.78
C ILE A 59 1.03 8.11 -1.36
N PHE A 60 1.04 7.24 -0.35
CA PHE A 60 0.91 7.65 1.05
C PHE A 60 2.10 8.51 1.51
N ALA A 61 3.33 8.16 1.16
CA ALA A 61 4.50 8.97 1.48
C ALA A 61 4.41 10.38 0.87
N ARG A 62 3.92 10.48 -0.38
CA ARG A 62 3.67 11.77 -1.04
C ARG A 62 2.59 12.57 -0.31
N HIS A 63 1.51 11.92 0.11
CA HIS A 63 0.43 12.56 0.85
C HIS A 63 0.90 13.07 2.22
N ILE A 64 1.56 12.24 3.01
CA ILE A 64 2.11 12.60 4.32
C ILE A 64 3.12 13.74 4.19
N ARG A 65 3.99 13.70 3.17
CA ARG A 65 4.94 14.80 2.95
C ARG A 65 4.24 16.14 2.68
N ARG A 66 3.10 16.12 1.96
CA ARG A 66 2.30 17.34 1.76
C ARG A 66 1.73 17.85 3.08
N LEU A 67 1.24 16.95 3.95
CA LEU A 67 0.73 17.32 5.27
C LEU A 67 1.81 17.91 6.18
N ILE A 68 3.01 17.31 6.19
CA ILE A 68 4.16 17.85 6.95
C ILE A 68 4.49 19.28 6.51
N ILE A 69 4.57 19.52 5.19
CA ILE A 69 4.84 20.85 4.66
C ILE A 69 3.73 21.84 5.05
N GLN A 70 2.46 21.42 5.06
CA GLN A 70 1.36 22.29 5.48
C GLN A 70 1.46 22.64 6.97
N ALA A 71 1.79 21.67 7.82
CA ALA A 71 1.96 21.88 9.26
C ALA A 71 3.17 22.77 9.59
N GLU A 72 4.28 22.64 8.86
CA GLU A 72 5.48 23.48 9.05
C GLU A 72 5.28 24.94 8.60
N ASN A 73 4.31 25.21 7.74
CA ASN A 73 4.00 26.55 7.24
C ASN A 73 2.88 27.26 8.03
N THR A 74 2.43 26.67 9.14
CA THR A 74 1.45 27.25 10.07
C THR A 74 2.15 27.61 11.37
#